data_AF-A0A2A5FPJ8-F1
#
_entry.id   AF-A0A2A5FPJ8-F1
#
_cell.length_a   1.000
_cell.length_b   1.000
_cell.length_c   1.000
_cell.angle_alpha   90.00
_cell.angle_beta   90.00
_cell.angle_gamma   90.00
#
_symmetry.space_group_name_H-M   'P 1'
#
loop_
_entity.id
_entity.type
_entity.pdbx_description
1 polymer ?
#
loop_
_entity_poly.entity_id
_entity_poly.type
_entity_poly.pdbx_seq_one_letter_code
_entity_poly.pdbx_strand_id
1 'polypeptide(L)'
;MTVFTGTIFYYLKKHKKSNRKIILRFTALMLLGLLLRGSTLYFYDHGKWILPSLLLPYFLSNLIPLVYLKLKSEMIFKPIFAERPNMEKKAWLFETYQITKREKEIINVIIQGKTNQQIADELFISLQTVKDHTHRIYTKIGINSRLKLVQMING
;
A
#
# COMPACT_ATOMS: atom_id res chain seq x y z
N MET A 1 11.32 -17.80 -13.85
CA MET A 1 11.27 -16.58 -14.69
C MET A 1 9.86 -16.25 -15.21
N THR A 2 9.05 -17.23 -15.62
CA THR A 2 7.70 -17.04 -16.22
C THR A 2 6.60 -16.58 -15.25
N VAL A 3 6.63 -16.99 -13.98
CA VAL A 3 5.61 -16.59 -12.99
C VAL A 3 5.73 -15.11 -12.59
N PHE A 4 6.96 -14.58 -12.59
CA PHE A 4 7.28 -13.21 -12.17
C PHE A 4 6.91 -12.17 -13.25
N THR A 5 7.09 -12.52 -14.52
CA THR A 5 6.71 -11.66 -15.65
C THR A 5 5.19 -11.51 -15.76
N GLY A 6 4.43 -12.59 -15.51
CA GLY A 6 2.96 -12.56 -15.50
C GLY A 6 2.39 -11.67 -14.39
N THR A 7 2.92 -11.75 -13.17
CA THR A 7 2.49 -10.91 -12.04
C THR A 7 2.85 -9.44 -12.24
N ILE A 8 4.06 -9.14 -12.74
CA ILE A 8 4.46 -7.76 -13.07
C ILE A 8 3.56 -7.19 -14.17
N PHE A 9 3.30 -7.94 -15.25
CA PHE A 9 2.46 -7.48 -16.36
C PHE A 9 1.00 -7.21 -15.92
N TYR A 10 0.43 -8.13 -15.12
CA TYR A 10 -0.90 -7.95 -14.53
C TYR A 10 -0.97 -6.68 -13.66
N TYR A 11 0.03 -6.48 -12.79
CA TYR A 11 0.09 -5.31 -11.92
C TYR A 11 0.28 -4.01 -12.70
N LEU A 12 1.13 -4.03 -13.73
CA LEU A 12 1.33 -2.89 -14.63
C LEU A 12 0.03 -2.50 -15.34
N LYS A 13 -0.85 -3.44 -15.71
CA LYS A 13 -2.13 -3.12 -16.38
C LYS A 13 -3.15 -2.45 -15.45
N LYS A 14 -3.07 -2.68 -14.13
CA LYS A 14 -4.11 -2.32 -13.16
C LYS A 14 -3.88 -0.99 -12.40
N HIS A 15 -2.65 -0.46 -12.37
CA HIS A 15 -2.29 0.71 -11.53
C HIS A 15 -1.87 1.98 -12.31
N LYS A 16 -2.03 3.16 -11.67
CA LYS A 16 -1.70 4.50 -12.21
C LYS A 16 -0.29 4.56 -12.83
N LYS A 17 -0.12 5.36 -13.89
CA LYS A 17 1.11 5.53 -14.70
C LYS A 17 2.38 5.82 -13.87
N SER A 18 2.25 6.49 -12.73
CA SER A 18 3.35 6.75 -11.77
C SER A 18 3.90 5.46 -11.14
N ASN A 19 3.01 4.54 -10.74
CA ASN A 19 3.37 3.27 -10.11
C ASN A 19 4.05 2.33 -11.11
N ARG A 20 3.67 2.41 -12.40
CA ARG A 20 4.32 1.64 -13.48
C ARG A 20 5.81 1.94 -13.61
N LYS A 21 6.20 3.23 -13.55
CA LYS A 21 7.62 3.65 -13.66
C LYS A 21 8.48 3.12 -12.52
N ILE A 22 7.93 3.07 -11.30
CA ILE A 22 8.64 2.56 -10.11
C ILE A 22 8.90 1.06 -10.26
N ILE A 23 7.90 0.30 -10.71
CA ILE A 23 8.01 -1.16 -10.90
C ILE A 23 9.02 -1.49 -12.01
N LEU A 24 8.99 -0.76 -13.12
CA LEU A 24 9.96 -0.95 -14.20
C LEU A 24 11.40 -0.71 -13.73
N ARG A 25 11.63 0.35 -12.94
CA ARG A 25 12.95 0.63 -12.35
C ARG A 25 13.39 -0.45 -11.35
N PHE A 26 12.49 -0.91 -10.48
CA PHE A 26 12.76 -2.03 -9.57
C PHE A 26 13.13 -3.31 -10.32
N THR A 27 12.38 -3.62 -11.39
CA THR A 27 12.62 -4.80 -12.23
C THR A 27 13.97 -4.69 -12.96
N ALA A 28 14.30 -3.50 -13.48
CA ALA A 28 15.59 -3.25 -14.11
C ALA A 28 16.76 -3.41 -13.13
N LEU A 29 16.63 -2.93 -11.88
CA LEU A 29 17.65 -3.12 -10.83
C LEU A 29 17.85 -4.60 -10.48
N MET A 30 16.77 -5.37 -10.39
CA MET A 30 16.84 -6.82 -10.18
C MET A 30 17.54 -7.55 -11.35
N LEU A 31 17.23 -7.18 -12.59
CA LEU A 31 17.86 -7.74 -13.79
C LEU A 31 19.33 -7.36 -13.91
N LEU A 32 19.68 -6.11 -13.60
CA LEU A 32 21.07 -5.66 -13.54
C LEU A 32 21.87 -6.47 -12.50
N GLY A 33 21.28 -6.71 -11.32
CA GLY A 33 21.86 -7.59 -10.30
C GLY A 33 22.05 -9.03 -10.79
N LEU A 34 21.11 -9.57 -11.58
CA LEU A 34 21.23 -10.89 -12.20
C LEU A 34 22.35 -10.96 -13.26
N LEU A 35 22.52 -9.92 -14.07
CA LEU A 35 23.59 -9.85 -15.06
C LEU A 35 24.97 -9.76 -14.40
N LEU A 36 25.08 -8.96 -13.33
CA LEU A 36 26.28 -8.91 -12.48
C LEU A 36 26.58 -10.27 -11.85
N ARG A 37 25.57 -11.08 -11.50
CA ARG A 37 25.80 -12.47 -11.03
C ARG A 37 26.30 -13.39 -12.14
N GLY A 38 25.71 -13.28 -13.34
CA GLY A 38 26.15 -14.05 -14.51
C GLY A 38 27.62 -13.81 -14.83
N SER A 39 28.08 -12.56 -14.76
CA SER A 39 29.50 -12.25 -14.96
C SER A 39 30.38 -12.80 -13.84
N THR A 40 29.93 -12.86 -12.58
CA THR A 40 30.74 -13.47 -11.51
C THR A 40 30.99 -14.97 -11.70
N LEU A 41 30.06 -15.71 -12.30
CA LEU A 41 30.26 -17.12 -12.66
C LEU A 41 31.31 -17.29 -13.77
N TYR A 42 31.40 -16.34 -14.70
CA TYR A 42 32.38 -16.35 -15.78
C TYR A 42 33.83 -16.25 -15.25
N PHE A 43 34.05 -15.48 -14.18
CA PHE A 43 35.37 -15.30 -13.56
C PHE A 43 35.70 -16.35 -12.49
N TYR A 44 34.83 -17.33 -12.26
CA TYR A 44 35.01 -18.36 -11.23
C TYR A 44 36.29 -19.17 -11.42
N ASP A 45 36.68 -19.43 -12.68
CA ASP A 45 37.84 -20.27 -13.01
C ASP A 45 39.20 -19.57 -12.80
N HIS A 46 39.21 -18.28 -12.49
CA HIS A 46 40.44 -17.46 -12.46
C HIS A 46 41.10 -17.35 -11.07
N GLY A 47 40.58 -17.98 -10.01
CA GLY A 47 41.28 -18.05 -8.71
C GLY A 47 40.41 -18.24 -7.46
N LYS A 48 40.90 -19.03 -6.49
CA LYS A 48 40.18 -19.43 -5.25
C LYS A 48 39.79 -18.26 -4.32
N TRP A 49 40.51 -17.13 -4.40
CA TRP A 49 40.27 -15.93 -3.57
C TRP A 49 39.26 -14.94 -4.18
N ILE A 50 38.76 -15.22 -5.37
CA ILE A 50 37.77 -14.39 -6.07
C ILE A 50 36.37 -14.63 -5.48
N LEU A 51 36.08 -15.83 -4.97
CA LEU A 51 34.76 -16.17 -4.46
C LEU A 51 34.36 -15.40 -3.16
N PRO A 52 35.22 -15.26 -2.14
CA PRO A 52 34.88 -14.53 -0.91
C PRO A 52 34.74 -13.02 -1.12
N SER A 53 35.56 -12.43 -2.01
CA SER A 53 35.50 -11.01 -2.35
C SER A 53 34.24 -10.64 -3.14
N LEU A 54 33.60 -11.62 -3.79
CA LEU A 54 32.36 -11.45 -4.54
C LEU A 54 31.08 -11.78 -3.75
N LEU A 55 31.17 -12.54 -2.66
CA LEU A 55 30.03 -12.84 -1.79
C LEU A 55 29.48 -11.59 -1.08
N LEU A 56 30.34 -10.66 -0.67
CA LEU A 56 29.92 -9.45 0.04
C LEU A 56 29.11 -8.50 -0.88
N PRO A 57 29.58 -8.16 -2.10
CA PRO A 57 28.78 -7.44 -3.09
C PRO A 57 27.50 -8.20 -3.49
N TYR A 58 27.55 -9.54 -3.54
CA TYR A 58 26.38 -10.38 -3.83
C TYR A 58 25.25 -10.15 -2.84
N PHE A 59 25.52 -10.20 -1.53
CA PHE A 59 24.52 -9.95 -0.50
C PHE A 59 24.07 -8.48 -0.48
N LEU A 60 25.01 -7.54 -0.62
CA LEU A 60 24.70 -6.10 -0.63
C LEU A 60 23.83 -5.68 -1.82
N SER A 61 23.99 -6.30 -2.98
CA SER A 61 23.18 -6.01 -4.18
C SER A 61 21.67 -6.23 -3.96
N ASN A 62 21.29 -7.15 -3.06
CA ASN A 62 19.89 -7.42 -2.71
C ASN A 62 19.28 -6.31 -1.82
N LEU A 63 20.10 -5.47 -1.19
CA LEU A 63 19.61 -4.35 -0.38
C LEU A 63 19.14 -3.18 -1.25
N ILE A 64 19.73 -2.99 -2.44
CA ILE A 64 19.43 -1.85 -3.32
C ILE A 64 17.94 -1.81 -3.73
N PRO A 65 17.31 -2.91 -4.18
CA PRO A 65 15.88 -2.92 -4.49
C PRO A 65 15.00 -2.67 -3.26
N LEU A 66 15.40 -3.17 -2.08
CA LEU A 66 14.66 -2.98 -0.82
C LEU A 66 14.72 -1.52 -0.36
N VAL A 67 15.90 -0.89 -0.41
CA VAL A 67 16.11 0.53 -0.11
C VAL A 67 15.34 1.40 -1.11
N TYR A 68 15.38 1.05 -2.40
CA TYR A 68 14.61 1.74 -3.43
C TYR A 68 13.11 1.73 -3.15
N LEU A 69 12.55 0.57 -2.75
CA LEU A 69 11.14 0.46 -2.35
C LEU A 69 10.84 1.25 -1.08
N LYS A 70 11.73 1.25 -0.08
CA LYS A 70 11.56 2.03 1.15
C LYS A 70 11.54 3.53 0.86
N LEU A 71 12.46 4.04 0.04
CA LEU A 71 12.53 5.46 -0.35
C LEU A 71 11.34 5.90 -1.21
N LYS A 72 10.77 5.01 -2.01
CA LYS A 72 9.56 5.26 -2.81
C LYS A 72 8.27 4.82 -2.11
N SER A 73 8.35 4.36 -0.86
CA SER A 73 7.22 3.74 -0.16
C SER A 73 6.05 4.70 -0.01
N GLU A 74 6.28 5.99 0.27
CA GLU A 74 5.22 7.00 0.38
C GLU A 74 4.45 7.24 -0.93
N MET A 75 5.10 7.05 -2.08
CA MET A 75 4.41 7.12 -3.38
C MET A 75 3.61 5.86 -3.70
N ILE A 76 4.09 4.69 -3.25
CA ILE A 76 3.45 3.39 -3.47
C ILE A 76 2.28 3.21 -2.51
N PHE A 77 2.50 3.57 -1.25
CA PHE A 77 1.55 3.62 -0.15
C PHE A 77 1.15 5.07 0.08
N LYS A 78 0.35 5.64 -0.83
CA LYS A 78 -0.42 6.82 -0.44
C LYS A 78 -1.24 6.41 0.78
N PRO A 79 -1.16 7.13 1.92
CA PRO A 79 -2.03 6.84 3.03
C PRO A 79 -3.46 6.95 2.50
N ILE A 80 -4.19 5.83 2.55
CA ILE A 80 -5.58 5.77 2.06
C ILE A 80 -6.42 6.78 2.85
N PHE A 81 -6.04 7.00 4.11
CA PHE A 81 -6.48 8.10 4.95
C PHE A 81 -5.86 9.39 4.42
N ALA A 82 -6.64 10.18 3.69
CA ALA A 82 -6.21 11.45 3.14
C ALA A 82 -5.80 12.41 4.27
N GLU A 83 -4.77 13.22 4.03
CA GLU A 83 -4.46 14.38 4.86
C GLU A 83 -5.63 15.38 4.90
N ARG A 84 -6.53 15.35 3.89
CA ARG A 84 -7.79 16.12 3.87
C ARG A 84 -8.90 15.36 3.11
N PRO A 85 -10.05 15.03 3.73
CA PRO A 85 -11.18 14.43 3.02
C PRO A 85 -11.78 15.40 2.01
N ASN A 86 -12.25 14.89 0.86
CA ASN A 86 -12.97 15.72 -0.11
C ASN A 86 -14.34 16.07 0.49
N MET A 87 -14.53 17.35 0.83
CA MET A 87 -15.73 17.83 1.52
C MET A 87 -17.00 17.68 0.67
N GLU A 88 -16.90 17.83 -0.65
CA GLU A 88 -18.03 17.66 -1.57
C GLU A 88 -18.46 16.19 -1.61
N LYS A 89 -17.52 15.25 -1.80
CA LYS A 89 -17.82 13.80 -1.80
C LYS A 89 -18.36 13.33 -0.47
N LYS A 90 -17.81 13.85 0.64
CA LYS A 90 -18.29 13.57 1.99
C LYS A 90 -19.74 14.04 2.19
N ALA A 91 -20.05 15.26 1.77
CA ALA A 91 -21.39 15.83 1.86
C ALA A 91 -22.39 15.03 1.00
N TRP A 92 -22.02 14.75 -0.25
CA TRP A 92 -22.82 13.93 -1.17
C TRP A 92 -23.13 12.54 -0.58
N LEU A 93 -22.13 11.87 0.02
CA LEU A 93 -22.31 10.56 0.65
C LEU A 93 -23.26 10.65 1.85
N PHE A 94 -23.12 11.69 2.67
CA PHE A 94 -23.97 11.90 3.85
C PHE A 94 -25.43 12.15 3.49
N GLU A 95 -25.67 12.89 2.42
CA GLU A 95 -27.01 13.18 1.91
C GLU A 95 -27.63 11.95 1.23
N THR A 96 -26.90 11.35 0.29
CA THR A 96 -27.36 10.20 -0.53
C THR A 96 -27.79 9.01 0.34
N TYR A 97 -27.02 8.70 1.38
CA TYR A 97 -27.30 7.57 2.27
C TYR A 97 -27.99 7.99 3.57
N GLN A 98 -28.49 9.23 3.66
CA GLN A 98 -29.17 9.78 4.82
C GLN A 98 -28.45 9.49 6.14
N ILE A 99 -27.13 9.70 6.17
CA ILE A 99 -26.28 9.35 7.31
C ILE A 99 -26.70 10.18 8.53
N THR A 100 -26.98 9.50 9.64
CA THR A 100 -27.43 10.13 10.88
C THR A 100 -26.31 10.92 11.55
N LYS A 101 -26.64 11.82 12.49
CA LYS A 101 -25.64 12.60 13.23
C LYS A 101 -24.58 11.72 13.89
N ARG A 102 -24.99 10.63 14.55
CA ARG A 102 -24.06 9.71 15.22
C ARG A 102 -23.20 8.93 14.22
N GLU A 103 -23.76 8.50 13.11
CA GLU A 103 -22.99 7.85 12.04
C GLU A 103 -21.97 8.82 11.42
N LYS A 104 -22.30 10.10 11.25
CA LYS A 104 -21.36 11.14 10.77
C LYS A 104 -20.17 11.29 11.71
N GLU A 105 -20.41 11.35 13.02
CA GLU A 105 -19.35 11.40 14.04
C GLU A 105 -18.39 10.22 13.90
N ILE A 106 -18.93 9.00 13.80
CA ILE A 106 -18.14 7.79 13.64
C ILE A 106 -17.35 7.78 12.33
N ILE A 107 -17.97 8.17 11.21
CA ILE A 107 -17.29 8.27 9.91
C ILE A 107 -16.15 9.30 9.97
N ASN A 108 -16.35 10.44 10.64
CA ASN A 108 -15.32 11.47 10.80
C ASN A 108 -14.08 10.96 11.53
N VAL A 109 -14.26 10.12 12.54
CA VAL A 109 -13.15 9.52 13.27
C VAL A 109 -12.51 8.38 12.43
N ILE A 110 -13.31 7.64 11.66
CA ILE A 110 -12.82 6.58 10.76
C ILE A 110 -11.89 7.12 9.67
N ILE A 111 -12.26 8.23 9.02
CA ILE A 111 -11.46 8.83 7.94
C ILE A 111 -10.13 9.41 8.43
N GLN A 112 -9.99 9.69 9.73
CA GLN A 112 -8.73 10.07 10.38
C GLN A 112 -7.78 8.88 10.61
N GLY A 113 -8.20 7.65 10.29
CA GLY A 113 -7.35 6.45 10.45
C GLY A 113 -7.39 5.81 11.84
N LYS A 114 -8.25 6.28 12.75
CA LYS A 114 -8.35 5.76 14.12
C LYS A 114 -8.97 4.36 14.21
N THR A 115 -8.39 3.50 15.03
CA THR A 115 -8.90 2.14 15.29
C THR A 115 -10.27 2.16 15.99
N ASN A 116 -11.00 1.05 15.97
CA ASN A 116 -12.29 0.98 16.66
C ASN A 116 -12.18 1.22 18.17
N GLN A 117 -11.04 0.85 18.78
CA GLN A 117 -10.78 1.17 20.19
C GLN A 117 -10.60 2.68 20.38
N GLN A 118 -9.79 3.33 19.56
CA GLN A 118 -9.62 4.79 19.63
C GLN A 118 -10.93 5.54 19.36
N ILE A 119 -11.77 5.05 18.46
CA ILE A 119 -13.12 5.61 18.22
C ILE A 119 -14.00 5.45 19.47
N ALA A 120 -13.94 4.30 20.13
CA ALA A 120 -14.68 4.02 21.35
C ALA A 120 -14.26 4.99 22.47
N ASP A 121 -12.96 5.16 22.65
CA ASP A 121 -12.37 6.04 23.66
C ASP A 121 -12.73 7.51 23.38
N GLU A 122 -12.60 7.98 22.14
CA GLU A 122 -12.86 9.38 21.77
C GLU A 122 -14.34 9.76 21.79
N LEU A 123 -15.21 8.82 21.42
CA LEU A 123 -16.65 9.05 21.40
C LEU A 123 -17.36 8.59 22.67
N PHE A 124 -16.59 8.20 23.70
CA PHE A 124 -17.03 7.71 25.01
C PHE A 124 -18.13 6.64 24.91
N ILE A 125 -17.93 5.65 24.04
CA ILE A 125 -18.84 4.51 23.85
C ILE A 125 -18.09 3.18 23.89
N SER A 126 -18.80 2.08 24.07
CA SER A 126 -18.16 0.76 24.08
C SER A 126 -17.60 0.39 22.70
N LEU A 127 -16.53 -0.41 22.69
CA LEU A 127 -15.99 -1.01 21.45
C LEU A 127 -17.06 -1.79 20.67
N GLN A 128 -17.98 -2.47 21.37
CA GLN A 128 -19.07 -3.19 20.71
C GLN A 128 -20.02 -2.23 20.01
N THR A 129 -20.39 -1.13 20.65
CA THR A 129 -21.22 -0.07 20.06
C THR A 129 -20.57 0.50 18.80
N VAL A 130 -19.24 0.72 18.80
CA VAL A 130 -18.52 1.13 17.59
C VAL A 130 -18.64 0.08 16.48
N LYS A 131 -18.44 -1.21 16.79
CA LYS A 131 -18.57 -2.29 15.81
C LYS A 131 -19.98 -2.32 15.21
N ASP A 132 -21.02 -2.23 16.03
CA ASP A 132 -22.41 -2.25 15.58
C ASP A 132 -22.71 -1.06 14.68
N HIS A 133 -22.28 0.15 15.05
CA HIS A 133 -22.42 1.32 14.20
C HIS A 133 -21.64 1.17 12.90
N THR A 134 -20.38 0.70 12.92
CA THR A 134 -19.61 0.50 11.68
C THR A 134 -20.29 -0.50 10.75
N HIS A 135 -20.86 -1.58 11.29
CA HIS A 135 -21.59 -2.55 10.51
C HIS A 135 -22.82 -1.92 9.86
N ARG A 136 -23.65 -1.19 10.62
CA ARG A 136 -24.83 -0.49 10.09
C ARG A 136 -24.45 0.52 9.01
N ILE A 137 -23.41 1.31 9.22
CA ILE A 137 -22.88 2.27 8.23
C ILE A 137 -22.50 1.54 6.93
N TYR A 138 -21.74 0.44 7.04
CA TYR A 138 -21.31 -0.31 5.87
C TYR A 138 -22.47 -0.94 5.12
N THR A 139 -23.42 -1.54 5.84
CA THR A 139 -24.65 -2.09 5.25
C THR A 139 -25.48 -0.99 4.56
N LYS A 140 -25.63 0.18 5.18
CA LYS A 140 -26.38 1.32 4.64
C LYS A 140 -25.78 1.86 3.34
N ILE A 141 -24.45 1.90 3.26
CA ILE A 141 -23.72 2.39 2.07
C ILE A 141 -23.53 1.28 1.02
N GLY A 142 -23.82 0.01 1.35
CA GLY A 142 -23.64 -1.12 0.45
C GLY A 142 -22.17 -1.54 0.29
N ILE A 143 -21.36 -1.33 1.32
CA ILE A 143 -19.94 -1.71 1.35
C ILE A 143 -19.68 -2.71 2.46
N ASN A 144 -18.50 -3.35 2.43
CA ASN A 144 -18.08 -4.34 3.41
C ASN A 144 -16.67 -4.08 3.95
N SER A 145 -16.10 -2.90 3.65
CA SER A 145 -14.72 -2.59 3.99
C SER A 145 -14.56 -1.14 4.37
N ARG A 146 -13.87 -0.93 5.50
CA ARG A 146 -13.39 0.39 5.93
C ARG A 146 -12.60 1.11 4.84
N LEU A 147 -11.77 0.39 4.09
CA LEU A 147 -10.97 0.98 3.02
C LEU A 147 -11.84 1.53 1.89
N LYS A 148 -12.95 0.85 1.54
CA LYS A 148 -13.90 1.34 0.53
C LYS A 148 -14.59 2.63 0.97
N LEU A 149 -15.00 2.72 2.24
CA LEU A 149 -15.58 3.95 2.80
C LEU A 149 -14.61 5.12 2.64
N VAL A 150 -13.37 4.91 3.03
CA VAL A 150 -12.33 5.95 2.96
C VAL A 150 -12.04 6.32 1.50
N GLN A 151 -12.00 5.35 0.58
CA GLN A 151 -11.82 5.60 -0.85
C GLN A 151 -12.99 6.39 -1.47
N MET A 152 -14.24 6.11 -1.09
CA MET A 152 -15.40 6.87 -1.57
C MET A 152 -15.35 8.34 -1.17
N ILE A 153 -14.78 8.64 0.00
CA ILE A 153 -14.66 10.00 0.52
C ILE A 153 -13.40 10.70 -0.02
N ASN A 154 -12.30 9.97 -0.23
CA ASN A 154 -10.98 10.54 -0.55
C ASN A 154 -10.55 10.45 -2.01
N GLY A 155 -11.10 9.51 -2.79
CA GLY A 155 -10.77 9.30 -4.20
C GLY A 155 -11.79 9.96 -5.08
#